data_AF-A0A3A0AZA6-F1
#
_entry.id   AF-A0A3A0AZA6-F1
#
_cell.length_a   1.000
_cell.length_b   1.000
_cell.length_c   1.000
_cell.angle_alpha   90.00
_cell.angle_beta   90.00
_cell.angle_gamma   90.00
#
_symmetry.space_group_name_H-M   'P 1'
#
loop_
_entity.id
_entity.type
_entity.pdbx_description
1 polymer ?
#
loop_
_entity_poly.entity_id
_entity_poly.type
_entity_poly.pdbx_seq_one_letter_code
_entity_poly.pdbx_strand_id
1 'polypeptide(L)'
;MMRRRTPPRAGRGVVGTVARTAVIAGTATAVSAGVSNSMQAKAQAQQQAQAAKAQQQAEFLEMQQQVAALQAQQAQAAVAAEPAPAAAAGGAADMLAQLAQLGELRAAGILSDAEFEAAKARILAG
;
A
#
# COMPACT_ATOMS: atom_id res chain seq x y z
N MET A 1 -16.27 88.79 -42.63
CA MET A 1 -15.07 88.17 -42.00
C MET A 1 -15.33 88.00 -40.51
N MET A 2 -14.82 86.90 -39.93
CA MET A 2 -14.68 86.60 -38.47
C MET A 2 -15.94 86.20 -37.70
N ARG A 3 -15.97 85.22 -36.80
CA ARG A 3 -15.17 84.01 -36.48
C ARG A 3 -15.98 83.26 -35.41
N ARG A 4 -16.11 81.94 -35.52
CA ARG A 4 -16.76 81.03 -34.56
C ARG A 4 -16.05 81.05 -33.20
N ARG A 5 -16.79 80.90 -32.09
CA ARG A 5 -16.25 80.50 -30.78
C ARG A 5 -16.98 79.26 -30.26
N THR A 6 -16.22 78.18 -30.07
CA THR A 6 -16.61 76.89 -29.48
C THR A 6 -16.10 76.85 -28.03
N PRO A 7 -16.82 76.27 -27.05
CA PRO A 7 -16.30 76.11 -25.69
C PRO A 7 -15.31 74.92 -25.56
N PRO A 8 -14.37 74.95 -24.60
CA PRO A 8 -13.36 73.91 -24.43
C PRO A 8 -13.89 72.66 -23.71
N ARG A 9 -13.35 71.50 -24.09
CA ARG A 9 -13.53 70.21 -23.40
C ARG A 9 -12.62 70.18 -22.17
N ALA A 10 -13.21 69.99 -20.99
CA ALA A 10 -12.48 69.76 -19.74
C ALA A 10 -11.64 68.48 -19.84
N GLY A 11 -10.34 68.61 -19.57
CA GLY A 11 -9.36 67.54 -19.64
C GLY A 11 -9.64 66.47 -18.58
N ARG A 12 -9.69 65.22 -19.05
CA ARG A 12 -9.70 64.01 -18.23
C ARG A 12 -8.33 63.89 -17.57
N GLY A 13 -8.26 64.35 -16.33
CA GLY A 13 -7.02 64.55 -15.58
C GLY A 13 -6.28 63.26 -15.23
N VAL A 14 -4.96 63.42 -15.17
CA VAL A 14 -3.91 62.46 -14.77
C VAL A 14 -4.10 61.88 -13.35
N VAL A 15 -5.11 62.34 -12.61
CA VAL A 15 -5.47 61.85 -11.26
C VAL A 15 -6.07 60.43 -11.31
N GLY A 16 -6.74 60.07 -12.40
CA GLY A 16 -7.33 58.72 -12.55
C GLY A 16 -6.32 57.59 -12.76
N THR A 17 -5.10 57.89 -13.20
CA THR A 17 -4.09 56.88 -13.52
C THR A 17 -3.27 56.45 -12.30
N VAL A 18 -3.00 57.35 -11.36
CA VAL A 18 -2.21 57.04 -10.15
C VAL A 18 -3.00 56.23 -9.11
N ALA A 19 -4.32 56.45 -9.02
CA ALA A 19 -5.21 55.65 -8.16
C ALA A 19 -5.36 54.21 -8.67
N ARG A 20 -5.35 53.98 -10.00
CA ARG A 20 -5.45 52.63 -10.58
C ARG A 20 -4.19 51.81 -10.34
N THR A 21 -2.99 52.39 -10.41
CA THR A 21 -1.74 51.67 -10.13
C THR A 21 -1.60 51.25 -8.67
N ALA A 22 -2.06 52.05 -7.70
CA ALA A 22 -2.03 51.67 -6.30
C ALA A 22 -2.98 50.49 -5.99
N VAL A 23 -4.17 50.47 -6.59
CA VAL A 23 -5.14 49.35 -6.44
C VAL A 23 -4.67 48.10 -7.20
N ILE A 24 -4.07 48.26 -8.38
CA ILE A 24 -3.52 47.15 -9.19
C ILE A 24 -2.24 46.58 -8.55
N ALA A 25 -1.39 47.39 -7.93
CA ALA A 25 -0.21 46.94 -7.18
C ALA A 25 -0.56 46.32 -5.81
N GLY A 26 -1.59 46.85 -5.14
CA GLY A 26 -2.12 46.30 -3.89
C GLY A 26 -2.72 44.91 -4.06
N THR A 27 -3.40 44.63 -5.18
CA THR A 27 -3.92 43.28 -5.49
C THR A 27 -2.84 42.34 -6.02
N ALA A 28 -1.81 42.85 -6.73
CA ALA A 28 -0.67 42.03 -7.15
C ALA A 28 0.12 41.44 -5.97
N THR A 29 0.27 42.21 -4.89
CA THR A 29 0.92 41.75 -3.66
C THR A 29 0.05 40.73 -2.90
N ALA A 30 -1.27 40.93 -2.87
CA ALA A 30 -2.21 40.00 -2.23
C ALA A 30 -2.30 38.64 -2.96
N VAL A 31 -2.28 38.64 -4.30
CA VAL A 31 -2.28 37.40 -5.09
C VAL A 31 -0.94 36.66 -4.97
N SER A 32 0.18 37.38 -4.96
CA SER A 32 1.53 36.77 -4.82
C SER A 32 1.78 36.23 -3.42
N ALA A 33 1.29 36.90 -2.37
CA ALA A 33 1.28 36.40 -1.01
C ALA A 33 0.40 35.16 -0.86
N GLY A 34 -0.78 35.14 -1.49
CA GLY A 34 -1.68 33.98 -1.48
C GLY A 34 -1.07 32.74 -2.15
N VAL A 35 -0.40 32.92 -3.29
CA VAL A 35 0.31 31.83 -3.99
C VAL A 35 1.52 31.36 -3.18
N SER A 36 2.28 32.25 -2.54
CA SER A 36 3.41 31.89 -1.69
C SER A 36 2.98 31.12 -0.44
N ASN A 37 1.89 31.53 0.21
CA ASN A 37 1.29 30.81 1.33
C ASN A 37 0.75 29.44 0.90
N SER A 38 0.13 29.37 -0.29
CA SER A 38 -0.39 28.11 -0.84
C SER A 38 0.74 27.13 -1.18
N MET A 39 1.84 27.62 -1.75
CA MET A 39 3.03 26.80 -1.99
C MET A 39 3.68 26.32 -0.68
N GLN A 40 3.77 27.18 0.34
CA GLN A 40 4.29 26.80 1.65
C GLN A 40 3.39 25.78 2.36
N ALA A 41 2.06 25.96 2.33
CA ALA A 41 1.11 25.00 2.87
C ALA A 41 1.20 23.64 2.14
N LYS A 42 1.37 23.65 0.82
CA LYS A 42 1.55 22.43 0.03
C LYS A 42 2.88 21.74 0.33
N ALA A 43 3.96 22.49 0.52
CA ALA A 43 5.26 21.96 0.93
C ALA A 43 5.19 21.32 2.33
N GLN A 44 4.53 21.98 3.28
CA GLN A 44 4.29 21.41 4.63
C GLN A 44 3.43 20.15 4.58
N ALA A 45 2.35 20.16 3.78
CA ALA A 45 1.51 18.97 3.60
C ALA A 45 2.27 17.80 2.96
N GLN A 46 3.16 18.09 1.99
CA GLN A 46 4.03 17.07 1.39
C GLN A 46 5.04 16.50 2.40
N GLN A 47 5.63 17.35 3.25
CA GLN A 47 6.53 16.90 4.32
C GLN A 47 5.81 16.00 5.33
N GLN A 48 4.60 16.38 5.76
CA GLN A 48 3.79 15.56 6.65
C GLN A 48 3.40 14.22 6.01
N ALA A 49 3.02 14.23 4.73
CA ALA A 49 2.67 13.01 4.01
C ALA A 49 3.87 12.06 3.85
N GLN A 50 5.09 12.59 3.65
CA GLN A 50 6.31 11.77 3.61
C GLN A 50 6.65 11.21 4.99
N ALA A 51 6.54 12.02 6.05
CA ALA A 51 6.77 11.57 7.43
C ALA A 51 5.79 10.46 7.84
N ALA A 52 4.50 10.59 7.50
CA ALA A 52 3.50 9.56 7.78
C ALA A 52 3.79 8.23 7.05
N LYS A 53 4.23 8.28 5.78
CA LYS A 53 4.64 7.07 5.04
C LYS A 53 5.88 6.41 5.63
N ALA A 54 6.86 7.20 6.05
CA ALA A 54 8.07 6.68 6.70
C ALA A 54 7.75 5.98 8.03
N GLN A 55 6.83 6.54 8.82
CA GLN A 55 6.35 5.92 10.06
C GLN A 55 5.66 4.58 9.79
N GLN A 56 4.77 4.50 8.79
CA GLN A 56 4.12 3.24 8.43
C GLN A 56 5.11 2.16 7.99
N GLN A 57 6.17 2.52 7.25
CA GLN A 57 7.22 1.58 6.88
C GLN A 57 8.02 1.08 8.08
N ALA A 58 8.36 1.97 9.01
CA ALA A 58 9.07 1.60 10.23
C ALA A 58 8.24 0.64 11.09
N GLU A 59 6.94 0.92 11.26
CA GLU A 59 6.02 0.08 12.02
C GLU A 59 5.85 -1.31 11.38
N PHE A 60 5.78 -1.38 10.05
CA PHE A 60 5.73 -2.66 9.34
C PHE A 60 7.02 -3.49 9.50
N LEU A 61 8.18 -2.83 9.44
CA LEU A 61 9.48 -3.48 9.68
C LEU A 61 9.60 -3.99 11.12
N GLU A 62 9.14 -3.21 12.10
CA GLU A 62 9.15 -3.60 13.51
C GLU A 62 8.22 -4.79 13.77
N MET A 63 7.01 -4.76 13.21
CA MET A 63 6.07 -5.89 13.25
C MET A 63 6.68 -7.14 12.62
N GLN A 64 7.33 -7.02 11.45
CA GLN A 64 7.97 -8.15 10.78
C GLN A 64 9.10 -8.76 11.64
N GLN A 65 9.91 -7.93 12.29
CA GLN A 65 10.96 -8.40 13.21
C GLN A 65 10.36 -9.12 14.42
N GLN A 66 9.24 -8.62 14.95
CA GLN A 66 8.56 -9.23 16.09
C GLN A 66 7.98 -10.61 15.73
N VAL A 67 7.38 -10.75 14.54
CA VAL A 67 6.91 -12.05 14.03
C VAL A 67 8.06 -13.02 13.80
N ALA A 68 9.18 -12.57 13.23
CA ALA A 68 10.35 -13.41 13.01
C ALA A 68 10.96 -13.94 14.32
N ALA A 69 11.03 -13.09 15.36
CA ALA A 69 11.49 -13.49 16.68
C ALA A 69 10.58 -14.56 17.32
N LEU A 70 9.26 -14.40 17.18
CA LEU A 70 8.26 -15.34 17.70
C LEU A 70 8.35 -16.71 16.98
N GLN A 71 8.55 -16.69 15.66
CA GLN A 71 8.72 -17.89 14.85
C GLN A 71 10.01 -18.65 15.21
N ALA A 72 11.12 -17.94 15.45
CA ALA A 72 12.37 -18.54 15.90
C ALA A 72 12.22 -19.22 17.27
N GLN A 73 11.48 -18.60 18.19
CA GLN A 73 11.24 -19.16 19.52
C GLN A 73 10.39 -20.45 19.46
N GLN A 74 9.42 -20.51 18.54
CA GLN A 74 8.59 -21.70 18.33
C GLN A 74 9.38 -22.86 17.71
N ALA A 75 10.30 -22.56 16.79
CA ALA A 75 11.20 -23.57 16.22
C ALA A 75 12.13 -24.16 17.29
N GLN A 76 12.66 -23.34 18.20
CA GLN A 76 13.56 -23.82 19.25
C GLN A 76 12.85 -24.68 20.31
N ALA A 77 11.58 -24.39 20.62
CA ALA A 77 10.77 -25.23 21.49
C ALA A 77 10.48 -26.63 20.89
N ALA A 78 10.39 -26.73 19.55
CA ALA A 78 10.19 -28.00 18.86
C ALA A 78 11.43 -28.92 18.88
N VAL A 79 12.64 -28.36 19.01
CA VAL A 79 13.89 -29.15 19.06
C VAL A 79 14.24 -29.63 20.48
N ALA A 80 13.78 -28.91 21.51
CA ALA A 80 13.98 -29.31 22.92
C ALA A 80 13.00 -30.41 23.39
N ALA A 81 11.93 -30.67 22.63
CA ALA A 81 11.11 -31.87 22.78
C ALA A 81 11.79 -33.04 22.04
N GLU A 82 12.61 -33.77 22.77
CA GLU A 82 13.27 -35.00 22.36
C GLU A 82 12.30 -35.94 21.59
N PRO A 83 12.62 -36.40 20.38
CA PRO A 83 11.74 -37.28 19.63
C PRO A 83 11.82 -38.69 20.22
N ALA A 84 10.83 -39.03 21.05
CA ALA A 84 10.26 -40.37 20.94
C ALA A 84 9.82 -40.56 19.47
N PRO A 85 10.07 -41.74 18.87
CA PRO A 85 10.50 -41.89 17.48
C PRO A 85 9.61 -41.14 16.48
N ALA A 86 10.17 -40.05 15.91
CA ALA A 86 9.61 -39.36 14.74
C ALA A 86 9.48 -40.26 13.48
N ALA A 87 10.03 -41.48 13.54
CA ALA A 87 9.81 -42.53 12.54
C ALA A 87 8.32 -42.93 12.41
N ALA A 88 7.51 -42.78 13.46
CA ALA A 88 6.08 -43.11 13.40
C ALA A 88 5.23 -42.02 12.70
N ALA A 89 5.65 -40.75 12.79
CA ALA A 89 4.92 -39.65 12.14
C ALA A 89 5.22 -39.55 10.63
N GLY A 90 6.44 -39.89 10.22
CA GLY A 90 6.81 -40.02 8.79
C GLY A 90 6.02 -41.13 8.11
N GLY A 91 5.95 -42.31 8.73
CA GLY A 91 5.17 -43.44 8.21
C GLY A 91 3.69 -43.12 8.02
N ALA A 92 3.05 -42.44 8.97
CA ALA A 92 1.65 -42.04 8.85
C ALA A 92 1.42 -41.02 7.71
N ALA A 93 2.34 -40.08 7.50
CA ALA A 93 2.29 -39.14 6.40
C ALA A 93 2.50 -39.82 5.03
N ASP A 94 3.42 -40.78 4.95
CA ASP A 94 3.66 -41.60 3.75
C ASP A 94 2.45 -42.49 3.41
N MET A 95 1.80 -43.10 4.41
CA MET A 95 0.57 -43.88 4.21
C MET A 95 -0.57 -43.01 3.65
N LEU A 96 -0.72 -41.78 4.13
CA LEU A 96 -1.71 -40.84 3.61
C LEU A 96 -1.41 -40.42 2.16
N ALA A 97 -0.13 -40.19 1.83
CA ALA A 97 0.28 -39.89 0.47
C ALA A 97 0.00 -41.05 -0.51
N GLN A 98 0.24 -42.30 -0.08
CA GLN A 98 -0.06 -43.50 -0.87
C GLN A 98 -1.57 -43.68 -1.11
N LEU A 99 -2.41 -43.40 -0.11
CA LEU A 99 -3.87 -43.45 -0.26
C LEU A 99 -4.40 -42.41 -1.26
N ALA A 100 -3.78 -41.23 -1.33
CA ALA A 100 -4.14 -40.20 -2.30
C ALA A 100 -3.81 -40.61 -3.75
N GLN A 101 -2.62 -41.17 -3.99
CA GLN A 101 -2.21 -41.68 -5.30
C GLN A 101 -3.14 -42.79 -5.82
N LEU A 102 -3.60 -43.70 -4.94
CA LEU A 102 -4.58 -44.71 -5.32
C LEU A 102 -5.92 -44.10 -5.74
N GLY A 103 -6.34 -42.99 -5.11
CA GLY A 103 -7.56 -42.26 -5.47
C GLY A 103 -7.49 -41.64 -6.86
N GLU A 104 -6.35 -41.05 -7.22
CA GLU A 104 -6.11 -40.49 -8.55
C GLU A 104 -6.11 -41.58 -9.63
N LEU A 105 -5.47 -42.73 -9.38
CA LEU A 105 -5.43 -43.83 -10.33
C LEU A 105 -6.82 -44.48 -10.54
N ARG A 106 -7.64 -44.56 -9.48
CA ARG A 106 -9.05 -44.97 -9.58
C ARG A 106 -9.87 -43.95 -10.38
N ALA A 107 -9.70 -42.65 -10.11
CA ALA A 107 -10.41 -41.59 -10.83
C ALA A 107 -10.02 -41.53 -12.32
N ALA A 108 -8.78 -41.89 -12.65
CA ALA A 108 -8.28 -42.05 -14.01
C ALA A 108 -8.80 -43.34 -14.69
N GLY A 109 -9.53 -44.21 -13.97
CA GLY A 109 -10.04 -45.48 -14.49
C GLY A 109 -8.97 -46.54 -14.72
N ILE A 110 -7.77 -46.35 -14.16
CA ILE A 110 -6.64 -47.28 -14.28
C ILE A 110 -6.80 -48.45 -13.30
N LEU A 111 -7.39 -48.20 -12.12
CA LEU A 111 -7.77 -49.25 -11.16
C LEU A 111 -9.29 -49.42 -11.11
N SER A 112 -9.72 -50.67 -10.99
CA SER A 112 -11.10 -50.99 -10.65
C SER A 112 -11.40 -50.73 -9.17
N ASP A 113 -12.68 -50.56 -8.83
CA ASP A 113 -13.11 -50.33 -7.44
C ASP A 113 -12.67 -51.46 -6.50
N ALA A 114 -12.69 -52.71 -6.98
CA ALA A 114 -12.28 -53.89 -6.21
C ALA A 114 -10.78 -53.88 -5.88
N GLU A 115 -9.94 -53.41 -6.82
CA GLU A 115 -8.49 -53.33 -6.63
C GLU A 115 -8.11 -52.16 -5.71
N PHE A 116 -8.83 -51.05 -5.79
CA PHE A 116 -8.65 -49.90 -4.90
C PHE A 116 -8.92 -50.26 -3.43
N GLU A 117 -10.05 -50.95 -3.15
CA GLU A 117 -10.41 -51.38 -1.79
C GLU A 117 -9.38 -52.35 -1.20
N ALA A 118 -8.89 -53.30 -1.99
CA ALA A 118 -7.87 -54.25 -1.55
C ALA A 118 -6.53 -53.54 -1.23
N ALA A 119 -6.11 -52.57 -2.05
CA ALA A 119 -4.87 -51.81 -1.83
C ALA A 119 -4.97 -50.88 -0.61
N LYS A 120 -6.11 -50.22 -0.42
CA LYS A 120 -6.39 -49.38 0.75
C LYS A 120 -6.37 -50.19 2.05
N ALA A 121 -7.00 -51.36 2.06
CA ALA A 121 -6.98 -52.26 3.22
C ALA A 121 -5.55 -52.74 3.54
N ARG A 122 -4.73 -53.01 2.52
CA ARG A 122 -3.34 -53.42 2.68
C ARG A 122 -2.47 -52.31 3.29
N ILE A 123 -2.69 -51.06 2.90
CA ILE A 123 -1.98 -49.90 3.47
C ILE A 123 -2.38 -49.68 4.93
N LEU A 124 -3.67 -49.80 5.28
CA LEU A 124 -4.13 -49.57 6.65
C LEU A 124 -3.83 -50.72 7.63
N ALA A 125 -3.58 -51.93 7.12
CA ALA A 125 -3.27 -53.11 7.91
C ALA A 125 -1.76 -53.34 8.12
N GLY A 126 -0.90 -52.62 7.39
CA GLY A 126 0.56 -52.64 7.54
C GLY A 126 1.04 -51.54 8.48
#